data_AF-A0AA88HMG5-F1
#
_entry.id   AF-A0AA88HMG5-F1
#
_cell.length_a   1.000
_cell.length_b   1.000
_cell.length_c   1.000
_cell.angle_alpha   90.00
_cell.angle_beta   90.00
_cell.angle_gamma   90.00
#
_symmetry.space_group_name_H-M   'P 1'
#
loop_
_entity.id
_entity.type
_entity.pdbx_description
1 polymer ?
#
loop_
_entity_poly.entity_id
_entity_poly.type
_entity_poly.pdbx_seq_one_letter_code
_entity_poly.pdbx_strand_id
1 'polypeptide(L)'
;MKMPNTYSYTHDTPSTPPRKKDHKRVYNPKWEQEPDFKGWLQPLSGNNTKACCKICNGAVLRAHKSDLHQHYNSAKHKKNSQAMRIQEPVISHGKLEMC
;
A
#
# COMPACT_ATOMS: atom_id res chain seq x y z
N MET A 1 64.56 -5.37 13.48
CA MET A 1 63.13 -4.98 13.47
C MET A 1 62.39 -5.91 12.52
N LYS A 2 61.50 -6.78 13.03
CA LYS A 2 60.64 -7.65 12.21
C LYS A 2 59.27 -7.64 12.86
N MET A 3 58.33 -6.95 12.22
CA MET A 3 56.94 -6.86 12.62
C MET A 3 56.25 -8.18 12.24
N PRO A 4 55.52 -8.86 13.13
CA PRO A 4 54.69 -9.97 12.70
C PRO A 4 53.46 -9.40 11.97
N ASN A 5 53.31 -9.83 10.72
CA ASN A 5 52.20 -9.50 9.84
C ASN A 5 50.91 -10.14 10.38
N THR A 6 50.14 -9.40 11.18
CA THR A 6 48.78 -9.77 11.58
C THR A 6 47.78 -9.17 10.59
N TYR A 7 47.80 -9.65 9.34
CA TYR A 7 46.73 -9.37 8.40
C TYR A 7 45.56 -10.31 8.72
N SER A 8 44.69 -9.86 9.62
CA SER A 8 43.45 -10.56 9.98
C SER A 8 42.48 -10.52 8.80
N TYR A 9 42.43 -11.62 8.05
CA TYR A 9 41.40 -11.87 7.06
C TYR A 9 40.08 -12.15 7.80
N THR A 10 39.21 -11.15 7.91
CA THR A 10 37.80 -11.37 8.28
C THR A 10 37.03 -11.87 7.06
N HIS A 11 36.82 -13.19 7.00
CA HIS A 11 35.91 -13.83 6.04
C HIS A 11 34.45 -13.54 6.46
N ASP A 12 33.72 -12.90 5.54
CA ASP A 12 32.28 -13.03 5.25
C ASP A 12 31.30 -13.19 6.44
N THR A 13 30.62 -12.09 6.79
CA THR A 13 29.35 -12.15 7.53
C THR A 13 28.24 -12.69 6.63
N PRO A 14 27.59 -13.82 6.97
CA PRO A 14 26.53 -14.37 6.15
C PRO A 14 25.30 -13.47 6.10
N SER A 15 24.88 -13.20 4.86
CA SER A 15 23.58 -12.66 4.48
C SER A 15 22.43 -13.29 5.28
N THR A 16 21.77 -12.48 6.11
CA THR A 16 20.37 -12.72 6.45
C THR A 16 19.52 -11.68 5.73
N PRO A 17 18.76 -12.05 4.68
CA PRO A 17 17.78 -11.12 4.11
C PRO A 17 16.77 -10.75 5.21
N PRO A 18 16.38 -9.47 5.33
CA PRO A 18 15.43 -9.04 6.34
C PRO A 18 14.16 -9.88 6.19
N ARG A 19 13.76 -10.57 7.26
CA ARG A 19 12.51 -11.33 7.30
C ARG A 19 11.40 -10.41 6.81
N LYS A 20 10.73 -10.82 5.74
CA LYS A 20 9.56 -10.12 5.19
C LYS A 20 8.58 -10.01 6.36
N LYS A 21 8.43 -8.82 6.93
CA LYS A 21 7.48 -8.57 8.01
C LYS A 21 6.14 -8.99 7.45
N ASP A 22 5.49 -9.96 8.08
CA ASP A 22 4.10 -10.29 7.78
C ASP A 22 3.33 -9.00 8.06
N HIS A 23 3.06 -8.25 6.98
CA HIS A 23 2.27 -7.04 7.04
C HIS A 23 0.87 -7.49 7.38
N LYS A 24 0.61 -7.60 8.68
CA LYS A 24 -0.69 -7.93 9.25
C LYS A 24 -1.70 -7.11 8.46
N ARG A 25 -2.63 -7.80 7.79
CA ARG A 25 -3.54 -7.24 6.77
C ARG A 25 -4.65 -6.44 7.46
N VAL A 26 -4.25 -5.42 8.18
CA VAL A 26 -5.12 -4.49 8.89
C VAL A 26 -5.19 -3.20 8.09
N TYR A 27 -6.40 -2.64 8.07
CA TYR A 27 -6.68 -1.31 7.60
C TYR A 27 -5.72 -0.32 8.25
N ASN A 28 -5.02 0.44 7.41
CA ASN A 28 -4.09 1.43 7.91
C ASN A 28 -4.80 2.79 7.91
N PRO A 29 -5.10 3.38 9.08
CA PRO A 29 -5.77 4.68 9.16
C PRO A 29 -4.95 5.80 8.52
N LYS A 30 -3.64 5.61 8.30
CA LYS A 30 -2.82 6.55 7.52
C LYS A 30 -3.34 6.71 6.09
N TRP A 31 -3.97 5.69 5.51
CA TRP A 31 -4.54 5.80 4.17
C TRP A 31 -5.65 6.85 4.08
N GLU A 32 -6.39 7.11 5.16
CA GLU A 32 -7.40 8.18 5.20
C GLU A 32 -6.79 9.58 5.10
N GLN A 33 -5.50 9.71 5.44
CA GLN A 33 -4.76 10.97 5.35
C GLN A 33 -4.06 11.13 4.00
N GLU A 34 -3.79 10.02 3.29
CA GLU A 34 -3.15 10.05 1.98
C GLU A 34 -4.09 10.66 0.94
N PRO A 35 -3.60 11.55 0.07
CA PRO A 35 -4.43 12.23 -0.93
C PRO A 35 -5.13 11.27 -1.91
N ASP A 36 -4.54 10.11 -2.22
CA ASP A 36 -5.12 9.07 -3.09
C ASP A 36 -6.42 8.46 -2.57
N PHE A 37 -6.51 8.25 -1.26
CA PHE A 37 -7.61 7.49 -0.66
C PHE A 37 -8.52 8.36 0.21
N LYS A 38 -8.06 9.56 0.58
CA LYS A 38 -8.83 10.52 1.35
C LYS A 38 -10.13 10.89 0.64
N GLY A 39 -11.21 10.98 1.42
CA GLY A 39 -12.52 11.43 0.95
C GLY A 39 -13.47 10.30 0.53
N TRP A 40 -12.96 9.19 0.01
CA TRP A 40 -13.80 8.06 -0.42
C TRP A 40 -13.56 6.76 0.36
N LEU A 41 -12.34 6.53 0.84
CA LEU A 41 -11.99 5.37 1.66
C LEU A 41 -12.41 5.60 3.12
N GLN A 42 -12.95 4.55 3.75
CA GLN A 42 -13.25 4.54 5.19
C GLN A 42 -12.99 3.14 5.76
N PRO A 43 -12.63 3.00 7.06
CA PRO A 43 -12.66 1.70 7.73
C PRO A 43 -14.10 1.15 7.79
N LEU A 44 -14.23 -0.18 7.72
CA LEU A 44 -15.50 -0.84 7.96
C LEU A 44 -15.75 -0.95 9.47
N SER A 45 -16.84 -0.36 9.97
CA SER A 45 -17.24 -0.47 11.38
C SER A 45 -17.37 -1.94 11.79
N GLY A 46 -16.61 -2.36 12.79
CA GLY A 46 -16.58 -3.75 13.28
C GLY A 46 -15.55 -4.67 12.61
N ASN A 47 -14.84 -4.23 11.56
CA ASN A 47 -13.78 -5.02 10.93
C ASN A 47 -12.57 -4.17 10.56
N ASN A 48 -11.50 -4.27 11.37
CA ASN A 48 -10.25 -3.57 11.12
C ASN A 48 -9.44 -4.11 9.92
N THR A 49 -9.91 -5.12 9.20
CA THR A 49 -9.20 -5.72 8.05
C THR A 49 -9.86 -5.39 6.70
N LYS A 50 -10.97 -4.65 6.74
CA LYS A 50 -11.73 -4.30 5.55
C LYS A 50 -11.92 -2.78 5.49
N ALA A 51 -11.89 -2.25 4.29
CA ALA A 51 -12.25 -0.88 4.00
C ALA A 51 -13.61 -0.85 3.30
N CYS A 52 -14.27 0.31 3.30
CA CYS A 52 -15.42 0.57 2.47
C CYS A 52 -15.23 1.85 1.65
N CYS A 53 -15.86 1.87 0.47
CA CYS A 53 -15.87 3.02 -0.42
C CYS A 53 -17.20 3.74 -0.32
N LYS A 54 -17.18 5.01 0.13
CA LYS A 54 -18.38 5.85 0.26
C LYS A 54 -19.00 6.19 -1.10
N ILE A 55 -18.15 6.38 -2.11
CA ILE A 55 -18.57 6.70 -3.47
C ILE A 55 -19.30 5.50 -4.09
N CYS A 56 -18.78 4.28 -3.92
CA CYS A 56 -19.36 3.09 -4.56
C CYS A 56 -20.51 2.45 -3.77
N ASN A 57 -21.31 3.23 -3.04
CA ASN A 57 -22.39 2.75 -2.18
C ASN A 57 -21.93 1.78 -1.08
N GLY A 58 -20.82 2.08 -0.41
CA GLY A 58 -20.31 1.25 0.69
C GLY A 58 -19.64 -0.04 0.22
N ALA A 59 -19.13 -0.09 -1.02
CA ALA A 59 -18.44 -1.26 -1.54
C ALA A 59 -17.31 -1.69 -0.61
N VAL A 60 -17.34 -2.95 -0.16
CA VAL A 60 -16.36 -3.50 0.78
C VAL A 60 -15.12 -3.94 0.03
N LEU A 61 -13.99 -3.40 0.45
CA LEU A 61 -12.67 -3.59 -0.14
C LEU A 61 -11.77 -4.30 0.86
N ARG A 62 -10.81 -5.07 0.34
CA ARG A 62 -9.74 -5.61 1.15
C ARG A 62 -8.85 -4.45 1.61
N ALA A 63 -8.36 -4.50 2.84
CA ALA A 63 -7.35 -3.57 3.34
C ALA A 63 -5.98 -3.85 2.70
N HIS A 64 -5.89 -3.72 1.38
CA HIS A 64 -4.68 -3.92 0.59
C HIS A 64 -4.54 -2.77 -0.42
N LYS A 65 -3.41 -2.08 -0.40
CA LYS A 65 -3.19 -0.90 -1.27
C LYS A 65 -3.51 -1.19 -2.74
N SER A 66 -3.12 -2.34 -3.28
CA SER A 66 -3.39 -2.68 -4.68
C SER A 66 -4.88 -2.83 -4.99
N ASP A 67 -5.67 -3.42 -4.08
CA ASP A 67 -7.13 -3.50 -4.24
C ASP A 67 -7.76 -2.10 -4.21
N LEU A 68 -7.28 -1.23 -3.32
CA LEU A 68 -7.77 0.15 -3.22
C LEU A 68 -7.47 0.93 -4.50
N HIS A 69 -6.25 0.83 -5.04
CA HIS A 69 -5.88 1.47 -6.31
C HIS A 69 -6.67 0.89 -7.49
N GLN A 70 -6.83 -0.43 -7.56
CA GLN A 70 -7.61 -1.06 -8.63
C GLN A 70 -9.08 -0.61 -8.57
N HIS A 71 -9.64 -0.51 -7.37
CA HIS A 71 -11.00 -0.03 -7.17
C HIS A 71 -11.16 1.43 -7.57
N TYR A 72 -10.22 2.27 -7.14
CA TYR A 72 -10.16 3.68 -7.53
C TYR A 72 -10.18 3.84 -9.06
N ASN A 73 -9.35 3.05 -9.76
CA ASN A 73 -9.29 3.09 -11.22
C ASN A 73 -10.51 2.44 -11.92
N SER A 74 -11.43 1.82 -11.18
CA SER A 74 -12.60 1.14 -11.73
C SER A 74 -13.58 2.13 -12.36
N ALA A 75 -14.17 1.77 -13.50
CA ALA A 75 -15.13 2.61 -14.21
C ALA A 75 -16.34 3.00 -13.33
N LYS A 76 -16.78 2.12 -12.42
CA LYS A 76 -17.86 2.43 -11.47
C LYS A 76 -17.47 3.56 -10.52
N HIS A 77 -16.25 3.51 -10.00
CA HIS A 77 -15.72 4.53 -9.11
C HIS A 77 -15.64 5.87 -9.82
N LYS A 78 -15.01 5.91 -11.00
CA LYS A 78 -14.86 7.14 -11.82
C LYS A 78 -16.18 7.80 -12.17
N LYS A 79 -17.18 7.02 -12.60
CA LYS A 79 -18.52 7.55 -12.91
C LYS A 79 -19.17 8.19 -11.68
N ASN A 80 -19.03 7.55 -10.53
CA ASN A 80 -19.68 8.01 -9.31
C ASN A 80 -18.87 9.12 -8.60
N SER A 81 -17.54 9.15 -8.74
CA SER A 81 -16.70 10.24 -8.24
C SER A 81 -16.97 11.53 -9.01
N GLN A 82 -17.14 11.45 -10.34
CA GLN A 82 -17.61 12.55 -11.18
C GLN A 82 -18.99 13.07 -10.74
N ALA A 83 -19.95 12.17 -10.50
CA ALA A 83 -21.28 12.56 -10.01
C ALA A 83 -21.25 13.20 -8.62
N MET A 84 -20.37 12.73 -7.74
CA MET A 84 -20.19 13.25 -6.37
C MET A 84 -19.26 14.48 -6.30
N ARG A 85 -18.66 14.92 -7.41
CA ARG A 85 -17.64 16.00 -7.48
C ARG A 85 -16.40 15.77 -6.61
N ILE A 86 -16.08 14.53 -6.30
CA ILE A 86 -14.82 14.19 -5.62
C ILE A 86 -13.76 14.17 -6.72
N GLN A 87 -12.85 15.14 -6.73
CA GLN A 87 -11.79 15.19 -7.73
C GLN A 87 -10.85 14.00 -7.55
N GLU A 88 -10.73 13.19 -8.60
CA GLU A 88 -9.72 12.15 -8.75
C GLU A 88 -8.33 12.81 -8.73
N PRO A 89 -7.44 12.55 -7.76
CA PRO A 89 -6.05 12.87 -7.94
C PRO A 89 -5.53 12.09 -9.17
N VAL A 90 -4.95 12.80 -10.12
CA VAL A 90 -4.31 12.25 -11.33
C VAL A 90 -3.06 11.47 -10.93
N ILE A 91 -3.25 10.27 -10.41
CA ILE A 91 -2.17 9.39 -10.01
C ILE A 91 -1.83 8.53 -11.21
N SER A 92 -0.96 9.08 -12.05
CA SER A 92 -0.26 8.40 -13.14
C SER A 92 0.71 7.36 -12.56
N HIS A 93 0.23 6.33 -11.86
CA HIS A 93 1.12 5.27 -11.42
C HIS A 93 1.28 4.24 -12.54
N GLY A 94 2.43 4.33 -13.20
CA GLY A 94 2.88 3.44 -14.26
C GLY A 94 2.62 1.99 -13.90
N LYS A 95 1.84 1.36 -14.78
CA LYS A 95 1.63 -0.07 -14.90
C LYS A 95 3.00 -0.80 -14.90
N LEU A 96 3.40 -1.36 -13.76
CA LEU A 96 4.41 -2.41 -13.74
C LEU A 96 3.68 -3.74 -13.85
N GLU A 97 3.50 -4.17 -15.11
CA GLU A 97 3.33 -5.58 -15.41
C GLU A 97 4.56 -6.31 -14.89
N MET A 98 4.36 -7.29 -14.03
CA MET A 98 5.34 -8.34 -13.82
C MET A 98 4.84 -9.56 -14.59
N CYS A 99 5.64 -9.94 -15.58
CA CYS A 99 5.52 -11.09 -16.46
C CYS A 99 5.67 -12.42 -15.71
#